data_AF-A0A5P8VSF0-F1
#
_entry.id   AF-A0A5P8VSF0-F1
#
_cell.length_a   1.000
_cell.length_b   1.000
_cell.length_c   1.000
_cell.angle_alpha   90.00
_cell.angle_beta   90.00
_cell.angle_gamma   90.00
#
_symmetry.space_group_name_H-M   'P 1'
#
loop_
_entity.id
_entity.type
_entity.pdbx_description
1 polymer ?
#
loop_
_entity_poly.entity_id
_entity_poly.type
_entity_poly.pdbx_seq_one_letter_code
_entity_poly.pdbx_strand_id
1 'polypeptide(L)'
;MSLFTNLLNLHSGTKPREDFFTEIVAYFLSLNNDILLAWLKHHSIISDDNYSSVKISTQQEHQALAIHTEDSRLDIVVELSTGLNTDVIFIESKIGAKDGNNALKKYAEILSNLPNVRYRILIYITRDYDPKEETKKYCLDLSPKVNFFQLRWYQFYSLLKECASDILAQEILIFMRKNGMSHTNQFSSVDLLTMVNYNKTLLLMESTLSEEVQQEFKLAFGGVIKGAASRTQWKWDERYIIYTHFSPSTWDLWCGVGYFGLNPSNLTDYPYLGIFLQVSHKFAQRPKIIESMQKVINDKPNIWTPSNLKVLPAWSGIFYRRSLKDFLSQENHVSAIKLFFQESIKELKTVQEQYFDFPWKGVSIEAATEPDQEEYPDILLSSIGGV
;
A
#
# COMPACT_ATOMS: atom_id res chain seq x y z
N MET A 1 -0.15 19.74 -19.14
CA MET A 1 0.76 18.80 -18.44
C MET A 1 1.69 19.61 -17.54
N SER A 2 2.24 19.04 -16.46
CA SER A 2 3.07 19.80 -15.50
C SER A 2 4.54 19.45 -15.66
N LEU A 3 5.43 20.42 -15.43
CA LEU A 3 6.88 20.29 -15.61
C LEU A 3 7.43 19.09 -14.83
N PHE A 4 7.03 18.95 -13.58
CA PHE A 4 7.49 17.86 -12.71
C PHE A 4 7.05 16.48 -13.20
N THR A 5 5.85 16.36 -13.77
CA THR A 5 5.42 15.08 -14.39
C THR A 5 6.30 14.76 -15.60
N ASN A 6 6.64 15.76 -16.41
CA ASN A 6 7.49 15.56 -17.58
C ASN A 6 8.89 15.13 -17.17
N LEU A 7 9.49 15.78 -16.17
CA LEU A 7 10.81 15.42 -15.65
C LEU A 7 10.84 14.01 -15.06
N LEU A 8 9.84 13.66 -14.23
CA LEU A 8 9.74 12.30 -13.67
C LEU A 8 9.56 11.22 -14.76
N ASN A 9 8.95 11.57 -15.90
CA ASN A 9 8.79 10.66 -17.03
C ASN A 9 10.08 10.44 -17.83
N LEU A 10 11.12 11.24 -17.64
CA LEU A 10 12.43 11.02 -18.27
C LEU A 10 13.22 9.89 -17.60
N HIS A 11 12.81 9.42 -16.42
CA HIS A 11 13.43 8.27 -15.77
C HIS A 11 13.12 6.98 -16.54
N SER A 12 14.19 6.27 -16.96
CA SER A 12 14.13 5.05 -17.78
C SER A 12 13.79 3.77 -16.99
N GLY A 13 13.76 3.83 -15.65
CA GLY A 13 13.47 2.71 -14.76
C GLY A 13 12.25 2.93 -13.88
N THR A 14 12.23 2.31 -12.69
CA THR A 14 11.22 2.58 -11.67
C THR A 14 11.26 4.06 -11.31
N LYS A 15 10.13 4.76 -11.46
CA LYS A 15 10.05 6.20 -11.19
C LYS A 15 10.26 6.45 -9.69
N PRO A 16 11.32 7.15 -9.25
CA PRO A 16 11.62 7.39 -7.85
C PRO A 16 10.75 8.53 -7.31
N ARG A 17 9.44 8.30 -7.27
CA ARG A 17 8.44 9.36 -7.03
C ARG A 17 8.63 10.05 -5.68
N GLU A 18 8.96 9.29 -4.65
CA GLU A 18 9.17 9.79 -3.29
C GLU A 18 10.43 10.66 -3.25
N ASP A 19 11.60 10.12 -3.57
CA ASP A 19 12.87 10.86 -3.64
C ASP A 19 12.75 12.11 -4.53
N PHE A 20 12.15 11.97 -5.71
CA PHE A 20 11.96 13.09 -6.63
C PHE A 20 11.14 14.23 -6.01
N PHE A 21 10.08 13.90 -5.28
CA PHE A 21 9.26 14.91 -4.61
C PHE A 21 9.99 15.51 -3.39
N THR A 22 10.70 14.67 -2.64
CA THR A 22 11.55 15.09 -1.50
C THR A 22 12.56 16.16 -1.94
N GLU A 23 13.28 15.92 -3.04
CA GLU A 23 14.25 16.89 -3.58
C GLU A 23 13.60 18.22 -3.97
N ILE A 24 12.45 18.17 -4.65
CA ILE A 24 11.73 19.37 -5.09
C ILE A 24 11.27 20.19 -3.89
N VAL A 25 10.69 19.55 -2.88
CA VAL A 25 10.17 20.22 -1.68
C VAL A 25 11.32 20.81 -0.88
N ALA A 26 12.41 20.07 -0.66
CA ALA A 26 13.57 20.57 0.06
C ALA A 26 14.21 21.77 -0.65
N TYR A 27 14.37 21.70 -1.98
CA TYR A 27 14.88 22.82 -2.77
C TYR A 27 13.97 24.05 -2.66
N PHE A 28 12.65 23.87 -2.82
CA PHE A 28 11.68 24.95 -2.67
C PHE A 28 11.74 25.61 -1.29
N LEU A 29 11.81 24.82 -0.21
CA LEU A 29 11.90 25.34 1.15
C LEU A 29 13.23 26.04 1.40
N SER A 30 14.32 25.62 0.76
CA SER A 30 15.63 26.28 0.88
C SER A 30 15.65 27.68 0.25
N LEU A 31 14.83 27.90 -0.77
CA LEU A 31 14.63 29.21 -1.39
C LEU A 31 13.62 30.07 -0.62
N ASN A 32 12.69 29.44 0.10
CA ASN A 32 11.57 30.09 0.78
C ASN A 32 11.51 29.69 2.27
N ASN A 33 12.56 30.07 3.00
CA ASN A 33 12.72 29.73 4.43
C ASN A 33 11.55 30.26 5.29
N ASP A 34 10.95 31.38 4.91
CA ASP A 34 9.77 31.95 5.55
C ASP A 34 8.57 30.99 5.49
N ILE A 35 8.38 30.31 4.37
CA ILE A 35 7.31 29.31 4.19
C ILE A 35 7.60 28.08 5.07
N LEU A 36 8.85 27.61 5.12
CA LEU A 36 9.26 26.53 6.02
C LEU A 36 8.95 26.89 7.48
N LEU A 37 9.39 28.06 7.94
CA LEU A 37 9.18 28.50 9.31
C LEU A 37 7.69 28.68 9.60
N ALA A 38 6.91 29.27 8.68
CA ALA A 38 5.47 29.39 8.82
C ALA A 38 4.79 28.02 8.94
N TRP A 39 5.21 27.03 8.15
CA TRP A 39 4.68 25.67 8.21
C TRP A 39 4.99 24.97 9.54
N LEU A 40 6.25 25.06 10.00
CA LEU A 40 6.66 24.46 11.27
C LEU A 40 5.94 25.12 12.46
N LYS A 41 5.77 26.45 12.44
CA LYS A 41 5.02 27.20 13.47
C LYS A 41 3.53 26.88 13.45
N HIS A 42 2.92 26.80 12.26
CA HIS A 42 1.50 26.48 12.11
C HIS A 42 1.14 25.12 12.76
N HIS A 43 2.09 24.18 12.79
CA HIS A 43 1.94 22.88 13.43
C HIS A 43 2.53 22.80 14.84
N SER A 44 2.94 23.93 15.44
CA SER A 44 3.55 23.99 16.77
C SER A 44 4.78 23.10 16.93
N ILE A 45 5.54 22.92 15.84
CA ILE A 45 6.76 22.11 15.81
C ILE A 45 7.95 22.89 16.38
N ILE A 46 7.98 24.19 16.07
CA ILE A 46 8.97 25.15 16.59
C ILE A 46 8.25 26.31 17.27
N SER A 47 8.94 27.00 18.17
CA SER A 47 8.47 28.23 18.81
C SER A 47 8.64 29.45 17.91
N ASP A 48 8.17 30.60 18.36
CA ASP A 48 8.39 31.92 17.72
C ASP A 48 9.81 32.47 17.90
N ASP A 49 10.80 31.58 17.97
CA ASP A 49 12.20 31.95 18.06
C ASP A 49 12.67 32.62 16.75
N ASN A 50 13.67 33.50 16.90
CA ASN A 50 14.34 34.16 15.78
C ASN A 50 15.52 33.30 15.30
N TYR A 51 15.27 32.47 14.29
CA TYR A 51 16.31 31.69 13.64
C TYR A 51 17.11 32.57 12.67
N SER A 52 18.42 32.65 12.89
CA SER A 52 19.36 33.43 12.09
C SER A 52 19.86 32.68 10.86
N SER A 53 19.78 31.36 10.86
CA SER A 53 20.11 30.53 9.70
C SER A 53 19.26 29.27 9.63
N VAL A 54 19.01 28.85 8.39
CA VAL A 54 18.29 27.64 8.02
C VAL A 54 19.14 26.90 7.01
N LYS A 55 19.42 25.63 7.28
CA LYS A 55 20.13 24.74 6.36
C LYS A 55 19.28 23.51 6.11
N ILE A 56 19.11 23.16 4.85
CA ILE A 56 18.33 22.00 4.42
C ILE A 56 19.26 21.09 3.60
N SER A 57 19.33 19.83 3.98
CA SER A 57 19.97 18.76 3.19
C SER A 57 18.99 17.64 2.92
N THR A 58 19.21 16.92 1.84
CA THR A 58 18.41 15.76 1.44
C THR A 58 19.27 14.52 1.37
N GLN A 59 18.65 13.36 1.52
CA GLN A 59 19.24 12.06 1.22
C GLN A 59 20.57 11.82 1.97
N GLN A 60 20.66 12.33 3.20
CA GLN A 60 21.89 12.31 3.99
C GLN A 60 22.11 10.92 4.59
N GLU A 61 23.25 10.32 4.26
CA GLU A 61 23.67 9.04 4.84
C GLU A 61 24.20 9.23 6.26
N HIS A 62 23.72 8.38 7.17
CA HIS A 62 24.16 8.27 8.54
C HIS A 62 24.61 6.84 8.80
N GLN A 63 25.81 6.70 9.35
CA GLN A 63 26.33 5.41 9.76
C GLN A 63 25.40 4.76 10.79
N ALA A 64 25.23 3.45 10.64
CA ALA A 64 24.53 2.60 11.59
C ALA A 64 25.08 2.83 13.00
N LEU A 65 24.18 3.04 13.96
CA LEU A 65 24.56 2.89 15.36
C LEU A 65 24.94 1.42 15.60
N ALA A 66 25.72 1.13 16.65
CA ALA A 66 26.15 -0.25 16.96
C ALA A 66 24.99 -1.25 17.13
N ILE A 67 23.78 -0.74 17.39
CA ILE A 67 22.53 -1.50 17.54
C ILE A 67 21.75 -1.68 16.23
N HIS A 68 22.22 -1.08 15.12
CA HIS A 68 21.62 -1.16 13.79
C HIS A 68 22.43 -2.11 12.92
N THR A 69 21.74 -2.82 12.03
CA THR A 69 22.37 -3.75 11.08
C THR A 69 22.79 -3.10 9.77
N GLU A 70 22.35 -1.87 9.51
CA GLU A 70 22.54 -1.16 8.26
C GLU A 70 22.51 0.36 8.50
N ASP A 71 23.19 1.09 7.62
CA ASP A 71 23.20 2.54 7.59
C ASP A 71 21.80 3.11 7.29
N SER A 72 21.63 4.39 7.56
CA SER A 72 20.36 5.10 7.41
C SER A 72 20.50 6.22 6.38
N ARG A 73 19.47 6.43 5.55
CA ARG A 73 19.44 7.52 4.58
C ARG A 73 18.21 8.40 4.86
N LEU A 74 18.45 9.59 5.39
CA LEU A 74 17.41 10.51 5.81
C LEU A 74 16.88 11.30 4.61
N ASP A 75 15.56 11.36 4.44
CA ASP A 75 14.93 12.06 3.32
C ASP A 75 15.24 13.57 3.32
N ILE A 76 14.92 14.27 4.41
CA ILE A 76 15.25 15.70 4.60
C ILE A 76 15.77 15.92 6.02
N VAL A 77 16.85 16.70 6.13
CA VAL A 77 17.38 17.21 7.39
C VAL A 77 17.32 18.73 7.36
N VAL A 78 16.74 19.33 8.39
CA VAL A 78 16.69 20.78 8.59
C VAL A 78 17.43 21.12 9.87
N GLU A 79 18.44 21.99 9.76
CA GLU A 79 19.13 22.59 10.89
C GLU A 79 18.71 24.06 11.00
N LEU A 80 18.12 24.43 12.15
CA LEU A 80 17.71 25.80 12.46
C LEU A 80 18.60 26.34 13.57
N SER A 81 19.32 27.44 13.33
CA SER A 81 20.19 28.04 14.34
C SER A 81 19.70 29.41 14.77
N THR A 82 19.79 29.68 16.07
CA THR A 82 19.63 31.03 16.65
C THR A 82 20.98 31.74 16.84
N GLY A 83 22.07 31.15 16.36
CA GLY A 83 23.45 31.59 16.60
C GLY A 83 24.07 31.05 17.88
N LEU A 84 23.26 30.72 18.89
CA LEU A 84 23.70 30.09 20.15
C LEU A 84 23.30 28.63 20.25
N ASN A 85 22.12 28.29 19.73
CA ASN A 85 21.55 26.96 19.79
C ASN A 85 21.18 26.48 18.38
N THR A 86 21.18 25.17 18.19
CA THR A 86 20.75 24.52 16.95
C THR A 86 19.63 23.54 17.26
N ASP A 87 18.52 23.67 16.54
CA ASP A 87 17.45 22.68 16.48
C ASP A 87 17.65 21.83 15.23
N VAL A 88 17.46 20.52 15.37
CA VAL A 88 17.60 19.58 14.26
C VAL A 88 16.28 18.85 14.05
N ILE A 89 15.81 18.90 12.80
CA ILE A 89 14.57 18.29 12.36
C ILE A 89 14.90 17.27 11.28
N PHE A 90 14.55 16.01 11.54
CA PHE A 90 14.53 14.98 10.51
C PHE A 90 13.11 14.85 9.98
N ILE A 91 12.94 14.82 8.66
CA ILE A 91 11.65 14.62 8.00
C ILE A 91 11.74 13.35 7.16
N GLU A 92 10.94 12.36 7.51
CA GLU A 92 10.74 11.15 6.72
C GLU A 92 9.48 11.32 5.85
N SER A 93 9.65 11.20 4.54
CA SER A 93 8.64 11.49 3.52
C SER A 93 8.11 10.19 2.91
N LYS A 94 6.78 10.08 2.85
CA LYS A 94 6.11 8.96 2.19
C LYS A 94 4.93 9.42 1.34
N ILE A 95 4.86 8.93 0.10
CA ILE A 95 3.73 9.18 -0.81
C ILE A 95 2.94 7.90 -1.04
N GLY A 96 3.60 6.75 -1.13
CA GLY A 96 2.93 5.46 -1.41
C GLY A 96 3.45 4.29 -0.59
N ALA A 97 4.68 4.36 -0.07
CA ALA A 97 5.19 3.36 0.86
C ALA A 97 4.76 3.69 2.30
N LYS A 98 4.52 2.67 3.11
CA LYS A 98 4.49 2.84 4.58
C LYS A 98 5.91 2.86 5.10
N ASP A 99 6.10 3.32 6.34
CA ASP A 99 7.36 3.11 7.07
C ASP A 99 7.74 1.61 7.04
N GLY A 100 8.78 1.31 6.27
CA GLY A 100 9.37 -0.01 6.14
C GLY A 100 10.68 -0.07 6.92
N ASN A 101 11.04 -1.26 7.41
CA ASN A 101 12.34 -1.52 8.05
C ASN A 101 12.62 -0.72 9.35
N ASN A 102 11.58 -0.29 10.07
CA ASN A 102 11.69 0.48 11.31
C ASN A 102 12.51 1.77 11.16
N ALA A 103 12.44 2.43 10.00
CA ALA A 103 13.26 3.61 9.69
C ALA A 103 13.04 4.73 10.71
N LEU A 104 11.79 5.02 11.07
CA LEU A 104 11.46 6.04 12.06
C LEU A 104 12.11 5.79 13.43
N LYS A 105 12.19 4.52 13.85
CA LYS A 105 12.83 4.15 15.11
C LYS A 105 14.33 4.43 15.07
N LYS A 106 14.99 4.03 13.98
CA LYS A 106 16.43 4.29 13.76
C LYS A 106 16.73 5.78 13.74
N TYR A 107 15.89 6.57 13.06
CA TYR A 107 16.08 8.02 12.96
C TYR A 107 15.89 8.73 14.30
N ALA A 108 14.91 8.30 15.10
CA ALA A 108 14.75 8.81 16.46
C ALA A 108 16.00 8.53 17.32
N GLU A 109 16.59 7.34 17.21
CA GLU A 109 17.82 6.98 17.92
C GLU A 109 19.03 7.79 17.45
N ILE A 110 19.21 7.95 16.13
CA ILE A 110 20.28 8.80 15.57
C ILE A 110 20.14 10.23 16.06
N LEU A 111 18.93 10.79 15.98
CA LEU A 111 18.63 12.15 16.38
C LEU A 111 18.83 12.38 17.89
N SER A 112 18.47 11.39 18.72
CA SER A 112 18.75 11.38 20.16
C SER A 112 20.25 11.51 20.44
N ASN A 113 21.08 10.77 19.71
CA ASN A 113 22.53 10.72 19.89
C ASN A 113 23.30 11.91 19.28
N LEU A 114 22.64 12.84 18.57
CA LEU A 114 23.34 14.01 18.03
C LEU A 114 23.84 14.93 19.16
N PRO A 115 25.12 15.34 19.14
CA PRO A 115 25.68 16.26 20.12
C PRO A 115 25.23 17.69 19.84
N ASN A 116 25.18 18.53 20.89
CA ASN A 116 24.97 19.98 20.79
C ASN A 116 23.64 20.42 20.12
N VAL A 117 22.62 19.56 20.14
CA VAL A 117 21.28 19.87 19.65
C VAL A 117 20.40 20.33 20.83
N ARG A 118 19.71 21.47 20.68
CA ARG A 118 18.72 21.96 21.64
C ARG A 118 17.42 21.19 21.51
N TYR A 119 16.72 21.32 20.37
CA TYR A 119 15.52 20.53 20.08
C TYR A 119 15.77 19.47 19.01
N ARG A 120 15.32 18.25 19.32
CA ARG A 120 15.41 17.05 18.48
C ARG A 120 14.01 16.70 17.99
N ILE A 121 13.75 16.91 16.71
CA ILE A 121 12.41 16.78 16.15
C ILE A 121 12.42 15.75 15.02
N LEU A 122 11.50 14.79 15.09
CA LEU A 122 11.25 13.84 14.00
C LEU A 122 9.86 14.09 13.44
N ILE A 123 9.78 14.42 12.16
CA ILE A 123 8.53 14.59 11.42
C ILE A 123 8.36 13.37 10.50
N TYR A 124 7.22 12.70 10.60
CA TYR A 124 6.78 11.71 9.62
C TYR A 124 5.63 12.30 8.81
N ILE A 125 5.81 12.46 7.49
CA ILE A 125 4.80 13.04 6.61
C ILE A 125 4.35 12.04 5.53
N THR A 126 3.05 11.75 5.50
CA THR A 126 2.47 10.74 4.60
C THR A 126 1.39 11.29 3.68
N ARG A 127 1.16 10.67 2.52
CA ARG A 127 -0.07 10.93 1.75
C ARG A 127 -1.28 10.32 2.47
N ASP A 128 -1.17 9.05 2.80
CA ASP A 128 -2.26 8.23 3.31
C ASP A 128 -2.33 8.22 4.83
N TYR A 129 -3.44 7.75 5.38
CA TYR A 129 -3.58 7.56 6.83
C TYR A 129 -2.74 6.36 7.31
N ASP A 130 -1.71 6.64 8.11
CA ASP A 130 -0.77 5.65 8.66
C ASP A 130 -0.31 6.05 10.08
N PRO A 131 -1.17 5.92 11.11
CA PRO A 131 -0.87 6.38 12.47
C PRO A 131 0.32 5.63 13.09
N LYS A 132 1.21 6.36 13.77
CA LYS A 132 2.45 5.86 14.40
C LYS A 132 2.49 6.15 15.91
N GLU A 133 1.44 5.78 16.63
CA GLU A 133 1.35 5.99 18.09
C GLU A 133 2.46 5.28 18.86
N GLU A 134 2.86 4.08 18.43
CA GLU A 134 3.96 3.33 19.04
C GLU A 134 5.31 4.07 18.89
N THR A 135 5.58 4.61 17.70
CA THR A 135 6.79 5.42 17.44
C THR A 135 6.79 6.67 18.30
N LYS A 136 5.64 7.34 18.43
CA LYS A 136 5.50 8.52 19.28
C LYS A 136 5.85 8.21 20.74
N LYS A 137 5.33 7.10 21.27
CA LYS A 137 5.66 6.64 22.63
C LYS A 137 7.17 6.34 22.74
N TYR A 138 7.72 5.61 21.77
CA TYR A 138 9.14 5.28 21.75
C TYR A 138 10.04 6.52 21.79
N CYS A 139 9.74 7.55 21.00
CA CYS A 139 10.53 8.79 20.95
C CYS A 139 10.57 9.54 22.30
N LEU A 140 9.50 9.43 23.11
CA LEU A 140 9.41 10.02 24.45
C LEU A 140 10.21 9.27 25.51
N ASP A 141 10.46 7.97 25.29
CA ASP A 141 11.23 7.10 26.17
C ASP A 141 12.75 7.21 25.95
N LEU A 142 13.18 7.85 24.85
CA LEU A 142 14.59 8.13 24.57
C LEU A 142 15.17 9.20 25.51
N SER A 143 16.48 9.10 25.76
CA SER A 143 17.25 10.10 26.48
C SER A 143 18.54 10.43 25.72
N PRO A 144 18.70 11.66 25.19
CA PRO A 144 17.74 12.76 25.18
C PRO A 144 16.43 12.47 24.42
N LYS A 145 15.34 13.15 24.82
CA LYS A 145 14.01 12.96 24.20
C LYS A 145 13.97 13.50 22.77
N VAL A 146 13.15 12.84 21.94
CA VAL A 146 12.83 13.28 20.57
C VAL A 146 11.36 13.65 20.49
N ASN A 147 11.06 14.84 19.97
CA ASN A 147 9.70 15.28 19.71
C ASN A 147 9.22 14.71 18.38
N PHE A 148 8.22 13.83 18.42
CA PHE A 148 7.67 13.20 17.23
C PHE A 148 6.39 13.89 16.76
N PHE A 149 6.35 14.25 15.48
CA PHE A 149 5.18 14.81 14.81
C PHE A 149 4.80 13.95 13.62
N GLN A 150 3.52 13.61 13.54
CA GLN A 150 2.96 12.96 12.37
C GLN A 150 2.06 13.93 11.62
N LEU A 151 2.38 14.13 10.35
CA LEU A 151 1.65 15.01 9.44
C LEU A 151 1.20 14.24 8.20
N ARG A 152 0.30 14.85 7.44
CA ARG A 152 -0.06 14.41 6.10
C ARG A 152 0.19 15.50 5.08
N TRP A 153 0.53 15.10 3.86
CA TRP A 153 0.86 16.03 2.78
C TRP A 153 -0.26 17.05 2.47
N TYR A 154 -1.52 16.72 2.73
CA TYR A 154 -2.62 17.68 2.55
C TYR A 154 -2.51 18.92 3.45
N GLN A 155 -1.84 18.80 4.61
CA GLN A 155 -1.62 19.90 5.53
C GLN A 155 -0.60 20.89 4.93
N PHE A 156 0.51 20.37 4.41
CA PHE A 156 1.48 21.17 3.65
C PHE A 156 0.84 21.79 2.40
N TYR A 157 0.03 21.01 1.65
CA TYR A 157 -0.70 21.51 0.49
C TYR A 157 -1.62 22.69 0.81
N SER A 158 -2.38 22.58 1.91
CA SER A 158 -3.32 23.63 2.34
C SER A 158 -2.59 24.93 2.65
N LEU A 159 -1.49 24.85 3.40
CA LEU A 159 -0.67 26.02 3.72
C LEU A 159 -0.01 26.62 2.48
N LEU A 160 0.61 25.80 1.64
CA LEU A 160 1.29 26.27 0.43
C LEU A 160 0.35 26.99 -0.53
N LYS A 161 -0.91 26.52 -0.62
CA LYS A 161 -1.95 27.15 -1.44
C LYS A 161 -2.31 28.57 -0.98
N GLU A 162 -2.15 28.87 0.31
CA GLU A 162 -2.47 30.18 0.89
C GLU A 162 -1.30 31.16 0.78
N CYS A 163 -0.05 30.67 0.85
CA CYS A 163 1.12 31.54 0.98
C CYS A 163 1.97 31.71 -0.28
N ALA A 164 1.95 30.77 -1.23
CA ALA A 164 2.89 30.76 -2.35
C ALA A 164 2.22 30.93 -3.72
N SER A 165 2.70 31.90 -4.48
CA SER A 165 2.19 32.22 -5.82
C SER A 165 3.24 32.03 -6.92
N ASP A 166 4.48 31.70 -6.58
CA ASP A 166 5.55 31.51 -7.55
C ASP A 166 5.35 30.22 -8.38
N ILE A 167 6.04 30.16 -9.51
CA ILE A 167 5.90 29.08 -10.49
C ILE A 167 6.29 27.73 -9.88
N LEU A 168 7.31 27.68 -9.02
CA LEU A 168 7.77 26.45 -8.39
C LEU A 168 6.70 25.91 -7.43
N ALA A 169 6.13 26.79 -6.59
CA ALA A 169 5.00 26.44 -5.72
C ALA A 169 3.78 25.92 -6.51
N GLN A 170 3.43 26.56 -7.64
CA GLN A 170 2.32 26.10 -8.47
C GLN A 170 2.58 24.71 -9.07
N GLU A 171 3.81 24.44 -9.51
CA GLU A 171 4.20 23.11 -10.00
C GLU A 171 4.15 22.06 -8.88
N ILE A 172 4.56 22.41 -7.65
CA ILE A 172 4.42 21.55 -6.46
C ILE A 172 2.94 21.22 -6.22
N LEU A 173 2.07 22.23 -6.18
CA LEU A 173 0.64 22.05 -5.97
C LEU A 173 0.01 21.17 -7.06
N ILE A 174 0.40 21.32 -8.33
CA ILE A 174 -0.07 20.47 -9.42
C ILE A 174 0.40 19.02 -9.22
N PHE A 175 1.66 18.82 -8.85
CA PHE A 175 2.21 17.48 -8.58
C PHE A 175 1.49 16.82 -7.40
N MET A 176 1.27 17.56 -6.31
CA MET A 176 0.54 17.08 -5.14
C MET A 176 -0.89 16.63 -5.49
N ARG A 177 -1.63 17.44 -6.26
CA ARG A 177 -2.98 17.09 -6.73
C ARG A 177 -2.99 15.78 -7.52
N LYS A 178 -2.12 15.67 -8.52
CA LYS A 178 -2.04 14.47 -9.38
C LYS A 178 -1.67 13.20 -8.62
N ASN A 179 -0.95 13.33 -7.52
CA ASN A 179 -0.51 12.21 -6.70
C ASN A 179 -1.39 11.98 -5.45
N GLY A 180 -2.56 12.62 -5.37
CA GLY A 180 -3.53 12.44 -4.29
C GLY A 180 -3.09 13.03 -2.94
N MET A 181 -2.09 13.91 -2.93
CA MET A 181 -1.60 14.59 -1.73
C MET A 181 -2.40 15.84 -1.37
N SER A 182 -3.37 16.24 -2.21
CA SER A 182 -4.24 17.40 -1.95
C SER A 182 -5.57 17.04 -1.29
N HIS A 183 -5.84 15.75 -1.03
CA HIS A 183 -7.12 15.32 -0.46
C HIS A 183 -7.27 15.85 0.96
N THR A 184 -8.36 16.57 1.22
CA THR A 184 -8.67 17.09 2.55
C THR A 184 -9.23 15.99 3.44
N ASN A 185 -9.44 16.28 4.72
CA ASN A 185 -10.15 15.39 5.65
C ASN A 185 -11.68 15.44 5.47
N GLN A 186 -12.15 15.71 4.25
CA GLN A 186 -13.56 15.81 3.95
C GLN A 186 -13.94 14.76 2.92
N PHE A 187 -15.10 14.13 3.13
CA PHE A 187 -15.66 13.23 2.14
C PHE A 187 -16.08 14.01 0.89
N SER A 188 -15.63 13.55 -0.27
CA SER A 188 -16.12 14.01 -1.56
C SER A 188 -17.44 13.31 -1.92
N SER A 189 -18.15 13.82 -2.92
CA SER A 189 -19.33 13.14 -3.48
C SER A 189 -18.98 11.76 -4.05
N VAL A 190 -17.75 11.56 -4.53
CA VAL A 190 -17.27 10.26 -5.02
C VAL A 190 -17.09 9.29 -3.86
N ASP A 191 -16.58 9.74 -2.72
CA ASP A 191 -16.45 8.90 -1.52
C ASP A 191 -17.82 8.47 -1.02
N LEU A 192 -18.77 9.41 -0.94
CA LEU A 192 -20.15 9.11 -0.56
C LEU A 192 -20.80 8.12 -1.53
N LEU A 193 -20.64 8.34 -2.85
CA LEU A 193 -21.16 7.43 -3.88
C LEU A 193 -20.54 6.02 -3.76
N THR A 194 -19.25 5.94 -3.43
CA THR A 194 -18.54 4.68 -3.22
C THR A 194 -19.07 3.96 -1.99
N MET A 195 -19.25 4.66 -0.87
CA MET A 195 -19.80 4.09 0.37
C MET A 195 -21.20 3.50 0.15
N VAL A 196 -22.10 4.21 -0.54
CA VAL A 196 -23.48 3.74 -0.75
C VAL A 196 -23.56 2.61 -1.79
N ASN A 197 -22.65 2.55 -2.77
CA ASN A 197 -22.65 1.50 -3.79
C ASN A 197 -21.75 0.30 -3.46
N TYR A 198 -20.97 0.37 -2.38
CA TYR A 198 -20.01 -0.68 -2.02
C TYR A 198 -20.68 -2.05 -1.92
N ASN A 199 -21.74 -2.17 -1.09
CA ASN A 199 -22.45 -3.44 -0.92
C ASN A 199 -23.09 -3.94 -2.21
N LYS A 200 -23.69 -3.04 -3.01
CA LYS A 200 -24.28 -3.41 -4.30
C LYS A 200 -23.23 -3.97 -5.26
N THR A 201 -22.06 -3.36 -5.31
CA THR A 201 -20.94 -3.79 -6.16
C THR A 201 -20.36 -5.11 -5.67
N LEU A 202 -20.20 -5.26 -4.36
CA LEU A 202 -19.75 -6.51 -3.74
C LEU A 202 -20.72 -7.66 -4.04
N LEU A 203 -22.02 -7.46 -3.86
CA LEU A 203 -23.04 -8.47 -4.18
C LEU A 203 -23.03 -8.86 -5.67
N LEU A 204 -22.77 -7.91 -6.57
CA LEU A 204 -22.62 -8.19 -7.99
C LEU A 204 -21.40 -9.10 -8.24
N MET A 205 -20.25 -8.80 -7.64
CA MET A 205 -19.06 -9.67 -7.74
C MET A 205 -19.32 -11.06 -7.16
N GLU A 206 -19.95 -11.13 -5.98
CA GLU A 206 -20.34 -12.39 -5.35
C GLU A 206 -21.30 -13.21 -6.24
N SER A 207 -22.24 -12.54 -6.92
CA SER A 207 -23.17 -13.20 -7.84
C SER A 207 -22.47 -13.88 -9.02
N THR A 208 -21.32 -13.34 -9.47
CA THR A 208 -20.52 -13.96 -10.54
C THR A 208 -19.68 -15.14 -10.04
N LEU A 209 -19.41 -15.20 -8.74
CA LEU A 209 -18.82 -16.35 -8.05
C LEU A 209 -19.92 -17.21 -7.44
N SER A 210 -21.00 -17.45 -8.20
CA SER A 210 -22.20 -18.16 -7.77
C SER A 210 -21.91 -19.57 -7.25
N GLU A 211 -22.93 -20.21 -6.66
CA GLU A 211 -22.85 -21.60 -6.23
C GLU A 211 -22.38 -22.53 -7.36
N GLU A 212 -22.81 -22.30 -8.61
CA GLU A 212 -22.38 -23.07 -9.79
C GLU A 212 -20.86 -23.01 -10.00
N VAL A 213 -20.27 -21.80 -9.97
CA VAL A 213 -18.82 -21.60 -10.11
C VAL A 213 -18.07 -22.20 -8.92
N GLN A 214 -18.62 -22.07 -7.71
CA GLN A 214 -18.03 -22.65 -6.50
C GLN A 214 -18.04 -24.17 -6.54
N GLN A 215 -19.14 -24.79 -6.99
CA GLN A 215 -19.25 -26.24 -7.14
C GLN A 215 -18.24 -26.75 -8.17
N GLU A 216 -18.11 -26.07 -9.30
CA GLU A 216 -17.12 -26.43 -10.32
C GLU A 216 -15.68 -26.31 -9.81
N PHE A 217 -15.37 -25.23 -9.09
CA PHE A 217 -14.07 -25.05 -8.44
C PHE A 217 -13.79 -26.15 -7.41
N LYS A 218 -14.79 -26.50 -6.60
CA LYS A 218 -14.70 -27.57 -5.60
C LYS A 218 -14.47 -28.94 -6.25
N LEU A 219 -15.17 -29.24 -7.35
CA LEU A 219 -14.99 -30.49 -8.07
C LEU A 219 -13.59 -30.59 -8.70
N ALA A 220 -13.05 -29.48 -9.20
CA ALA A 220 -11.73 -29.45 -9.79
C ALA A 220 -10.60 -29.58 -8.74
N PHE A 221 -10.75 -28.90 -7.58
CA PHE A 221 -9.64 -28.62 -6.65
C PHE A 221 -9.90 -28.98 -5.18
N GLY A 222 -11.06 -29.56 -4.85
CA GLY A 222 -11.41 -30.15 -3.54
C GLY A 222 -12.04 -29.20 -2.50
N GLY A 223 -11.51 -27.97 -2.37
CA GLY A 223 -11.93 -26.99 -1.36
C GLY A 223 -12.38 -25.65 -1.94
N VAL A 224 -13.15 -24.88 -1.17
CA VAL A 224 -13.57 -23.50 -1.52
C VAL A 224 -13.55 -22.61 -0.28
N ILE A 225 -12.57 -21.72 -0.20
CA ILE A 225 -12.51 -20.61 0.76
C ILE A 225 -13.18 -19.40 0.11
N LYS A 226 -14.09 -18.74 0.84
CA LYS A 226 -14.90 -17.61 0.37
C LYS A 226 -15.31 -16.66 1.50
N GLY A 227 -16.03 -15.60 1.17
CA GLY A 227 -16.68 -14.71 2.16
C GLY A 227 -15.67 -13.79 2.86
N ALA A 228 -15.58 -13.89 4.19
CA ALA A 228 -14.68 -13.04 4.98
C ALA A 228 -13.22 -13.13 4.50
N ALA A 229 -12.75 -14.33 4.17
CA ALA A 229 -11.43 -14.55 3.60
C ALA A 229 -11.23 -13.83 2.25
N SER A 230 -12.23 -13.83 1.37
CA SER A 230 -12.19 -13.09 0.09
C SER A 230 -12.13 -11.58 0.30
N ARG A 231 -12.82 -11.05 1.33
CA ARG A 231 -12.75 -9.61 1.68
C ARG A 231 -11.40 -9.22 2.27
N THR A 232 -10.80 -10.10 3.08
CA THR A 232 -9.43 -9.93 3.58
C THR A 232 -8.45 -9.85 2.40
N GLN A 233 -8.61 -10.70 1.38
CA GLN A 233 -7.81 -10.65 0.16
C GLN A 233 -8.02 -9.34 -0.63
N TRP A 234 -9.22 -8.76 -0.64
CA TRP A 234 -9.43 -7.48 -1.32
C TRP A 234 -8.68 -6.36 -0.60
N LYS A 235 -8.78 -6.32 0.73
CA LYS A 235 -8.11 -5.30 1.55
C LYS A 235 -6.59 -5.32 1.39
N TRP A 236 -5.98 -6.51 1.37
CA TRP A 236 -4.52 -6.65 1.48
C TRP A 236 -3.81 -6.98 0.17
N ASP A 237 -4.48 -7.64 -0.77
CA ASP A 237 -3.90 -8.15 -2.01
C ASP A 237 -4.63 -7.64 -3.27
N GLU A 238 -5.51 -6.64 -3.11
CA GLU A 238 -6.26 -5.99 -4.20
C GLU A 238 -7.05 -6.99 -5.07
N ARG A 239 -7.53 -8.09 -4.48
CA ARG A 239 -8.23 -9.17 -5.20
C ARG A 239 -9.42 -9.71 -4.43
N TYR A 240 -10.50 -10.01 -5.13
CA TYR A 240 -11.69 -10.65 -4.56
C TYR A 240 -11.88 -12.01 -5.22
N ILE A 241 -11.52 -13.08 -4.52
CA ILE A 241 -11.40 -14.43 -5.07
C ILE A 241 -12.04 -15.48 -4.14
N ILE A 242 -12.51 -16.58 -4.74
CA ILE A 242 -12.61 -17.87 -4.03
C ILE A 242 -11.33 -18.65 -4.29
N TYR A 243 -10.86 -19.43 -3.31
CA TYR A 243 -9.56 -20.09 -3.43
C TYR A 243 -9.45 -21.38 -2.62
N THR A 244 -8.38 -22.15 -2.84
CA THR A 244 -8.05 -23.34 -2.05
C THR A 244 -6.54 -23.55 -2.00
N HIS A 245 -6.07 -24.33 -1.03
CA HIS A 245 -4.68 -24.73 -0.87
C HIS A 245 -4.49 -26.20 -1.27
N PHE A 246 -3.31 -26.50 -1.82
CA PHE A 246 -2.92 -27.84 -2.29
C PHE A 246 -1.87 -28.52 -1.41
N SER A 247 -1.54 -27.90 -0.28
CA SER A 247 -0.46 -28.29 0.62
C SER A 247 -0.95 -28.38 2.06
N PRO A 248 -0.37 -29.27 2.89
CA PRO A 248 -0.70 -29.36 4.32
C PRO A 248 -0.37 -28.07 5.07
N SER A 249 0.70 -27.39 4.69
CA SER A 249 0.95 -26.02 5.13
C SER A 249 0.04 -25.09 4.35
N THR A 250 -0.76 -24.30 5.06
CA THR A 250 -1.45 -23.16 4.45
C THR A 250 -0.36 -22.29 3.81
N TRP A 251 -0.53 -21.95 2.52
CA TRP A 251 0.37 -21.04 1.78
C TRP A 251 1.67 -21.61 1.17
N ASP A 252 1.76 -22.90 0.84
CA ASP A 252 2.87 -23.38 -0.01
C ASP A 252 2.51 -23.36 -1.50
N LEU A 253 1.35 -23.92 -1.86
CA LEU A 253 0.82 -23.98 -3.22
C LEU A 253 -0.69 -23.79 -3.18
N TRP A 254 -1.23 -22.88 -4.00
CA TRP A 254 -2.65 -22.54 -3.97
C TRP A 254 -3.13 -21.96 -5.30
N CYS A 255 -4.44 -22.01 -5.52
CA CYS A 255 -5.10 -21.38 -6.65
C CYS A 255 -6.34 -20.61 -6.19
N GLY A 256 -6.72 -19.61 -6.99
CA GLY A 256 -7.95 -18.87 -6.76
C GLY A 256 -8.51 -18.28 -8.05
N VAL A 257 -9.83 -18.12 -8.07
CA VAL A 257 -10.60 -17.57 -9.19
C VAL A 257 -11.39 -16.35 -8.73
N GLY A 258 -11.44 -15.30 -9.55
CA GLY A 258 -12.19 -14.09 -9.26
C GLY A 258 -11.59 -12.84 -9.88
N TYR A 259 -11.58 -11.75 -9.11
CA TYR A 259 -11.21 -10.40 -9.53
C TYR A 259 -9.81 -10.03 -9.00
N PHE A 260 -9.00 -9.37 -9.81
CA PHE A 260 -7.63 -8.95 -9.47
C PHE A 260 -7.40 -7.50 -9.89
N GLY A 261 -6.58 -6.77 -9.12
CA GLY A 261 -6.28 -5.36 -9.40
C GLY A 261 -7.49 -4.45 -9.13
N LEU A 262 -8.21 -4.69 -8.04
CA LEU A 262 -9.40 -3.92 -7.64
C LEU A 262 -9.09 -2.51 -7.12
N ASN A 263 -7.81 -2.20 -6.84
CA ASN A 263 -7.36 -0.89 -6.38
C ASN A 263 -6.27 -0.34 -7.31
N PRO A 264 -6.55 -0.11 -8.61
CA PRO A 264 -5.50 0.25 -9.54
C PRO A 264 -4.88 1.61 -9.20
N SER A 265 -3.57 1.72 -9.41
CA SER A 265 -2.85 3.00 -9.27
C SER A 265 -3.31 4.06 -10.28
N ASN A 266 -4.01 3.65 -11.34
CA ASN A 266 -4.58 4.51 -12.36
C ASN A 266 -6.08 4.19 -12.55
N LEU A 267 -6.94 5.19 -12.41
CA LEU A 267 -8.39 5.04 -12.51
C LEU A 267 -8.89 4.65 -13.91
N THR A 268 -8.03 4.69 -14.93
CA THR A 268 -8.37 4.18 -16.28
C THR A 268 -8.12 2.69 -16.45
N ASP A 269 -7.45 2.05 -15.50
CA ASP A 269 -7.12 0.63 -15.59
C ASP A 269 -8.33 -0.21 -15.17
N TYR A 270 -8.61 -1.25 -15.94
CA TYR A 270 -9.69 -2.18 -15.64
C TYR A 270 -9.15 -3.37 -14.83
N PRO A 271 -9.88 -3.85 -13.81
CA PRO A 271 -9.55 -5.09 -13.12
C PRO A 271 -9.44 -6.28 -14.07
N TYR A 272 -8.69 -7.29 -13.67
CA TYR A 272 -8.67 -8.58 -14.37
C TYR A 272 -9.62 -9.57 -13.70
N LEU A 273 -10.19 -10.44 -14.52
CA LEU A 273 -10.99 -11.60 -14.13
C LEU A 273 -10.23 -12.85 -14.53
N GLY A 274 -10.25 -13.91 -13.72
CA GLY A 274 -9.72 -15.20 -14.13
C GLY A 274 -9.28 -16.08 -12.98
N ILE A 275 -8.33 -16.97 -13.24
CA ILE A 275 -7.76 -17.91 -12.27
C ILE A 275 -6.24 -17.81 -12.23
N PHE A 276 -5.64 -18.14 -11.09
CA PHE A 276 -4.19 -18.26 -10.96
C PHE A 276 -3.78 -19.52 -10.22
N LEU A 277 -2.52 -19.92 -10.41
CA LEU A 277 -1.81 -20.88 -9.57
C LEU A 277 -0.53 -20.22 -9.05
N GLN A 278 -0.29 -20.26 -7.76
CA GLN A 278 0.86 -19.62 -7.11
C GLN A 278 1.58 -20.54 -6.12
N VAL A 279 2.90 -20.40 -6.08
CA VAL A 279 3.80 -21.15 -5.20
C VAL A 279 4.69 -20.22 -4.38
N SER A 280 4.84 -20.55 -3.09
CA SER A 280 5.66 -19.81 -2.13
C SER A 280 7.15 -19.98 -2.42
N HIS A 281 7.93 -18.92 -2.19
CA HIS A 281 9.40 -18.98 -2.26
C HIS A 281 10.00 -19.96 -1.24
N LYS A 282 9.29 -20.27 -0.16
CA LYS A 282 9.72 -21.19 0.90
C LYS A 282 9.38 -22.65 0.60
N PHE A 283 8.53 -22.92 -0.40
CA PHE A 283 8.08 -24.27 -0.65
C PHE A 283 9.19 -25.12 -1.25
N ALA A 284 9.50 -26.25 -0.62
CA ALA A 284 10.60 -27.13 -1.03
C ALA A 284 10.45 -27.62 -2.48
N GLN A 285 9.22 -27.80 -2.97
CA GLN A 285 8.97 -28.23 -4.35
C GLN A 285 8.86 -27.09 -5.36
N ARG A 286 9.09 -25.83 -4.96
CA ARG A 286 9.02 -24.68 -5.86
C ARG A 286 9.77 -24.90 -7.17
N PRO A 287 11.02 -25.41 -7.22
CA PRO A 287 11.72 -25.59 -8.50
C PRO A 287 10.94 -26.45 -9.51
N LYS A 288 10.32 -27.55 -9.05
CA LYS A 288 9.51 -28.44 -9.90
C LYS A 288 8.26 -27.72 -10.41
N ILE A 289 7.56 -27.01 -9.51
CA ILE A 289 6.36 -26.25 -9.86
C ILE A 289 6.68 -25.14 -10.88
N ILE A 290 7.80 -24.42 -10.72
CA ILE A 290 8.25 -23.40 -11.66
C ILE A 290 8.57 -24.00 -13.02
N GLU A 291 9.20 -25.17 -13.05
CA GLU A 291 9.49 -25.88 -14.31
C GLU A 291 8.19 -26.21 -15.06
N SER A 292 7.20 -26.76 -14.36
CA SER A 292 5.87 -27.04 -14.94
C SER A 292 5.16 -25.76 -15.40
N MET A 293 5.17 -24.69 -14.59
CA MET A 293 4.64 -23.38 -14.99
C MET A 293 5.33 -22.86 -16.26
N GLN A 294 6.66 -22.99 -16.37
CA GLN A 294 7.39 -22.54 -17.54
C GLN A 294 7.00 -23.33 -18.80
N LYS A 295 6.74 -24.64 -18.68
CA LYS A 295 6.21 -25.46 -19.78
C LYS A 295 4.85 -24.95 -20.26
N VAL A 296 3.93 -24.66 -19.33
CA VAL A 296 2.61 -24.10 -19.66
C VAL A 296 2.74 -22.77 -20.41
N ILE A 297 3.62 -21.87 -19.94
CA ILE A 297 3.85 -20.58 -20.59
C ILE A 297 4.45 -20.74 -21.99
N ASN A 298 5.36 -21.70 -22.18
CA ASN A 298 5.98 -21.94 -23.47
C ASN A 298 4.98 -22.54 -24.49
N ASP A 299 4.10 -23.42 -24.03
CA ASP A 299 3.11 -24.10 -24.89
C ASP A 299 1.89 -23.21 -25.19
N LYS A 300 1.49 -22.37 -24.22
CA LYS A 300 0.29 -21.51 -24.30
C LYS A 300 0.60 -20.02 -23.98
N PRO A 301 1.55 -19.37 -24.69
CA PRO A 301 2.05 -18.04 -24.34
C PRO A 301 1.01 -16.90 -24.45
N ASN A 302 -0.01 -17.09 -25.30
CA ASN A 302 -1.06 -16.07 -25.53
C ASN A 302 -2.22 -16.19 -24.54
N ILE A 303 -2.23 -17.23 -23.71
CA ILE A 303 -3.34 -17.62 -22.83
C ILE A 303 -2.88 -17.40 -21.38
N TRP A 304 -1.72 -17.95 -21.02
CA TRP A 304 -1.18 -17.89 -19.68
C TRP A 304 -0.14 -16.79 -19.54
N THR A 305 -0.27 -15.96 -18.49
CA THR A 305 0.68 -14.90 -18.16
C THR A 305 1.54 -15.31 -16.96
N PRO A 306 2.88 -15.24 -17.05
CA PRO A 306 3.76 -15.53 -15.91
C PRO A 306 3.81 -14.37 -14.91
N SER A 307 4.11 -14.69 -13.66
CA SER A 307 4.36 -13.72 -12.59
C SER A 307 5.54 -14.19 -11.75
N ASN A 308 6.59 -13.36 -11.69
CA ASN A 308 7.73 -13.52 -10.75
C ASN A 308 8.37 -14.92 -10.73
N LEU A 309 8.40 -15.65 -11.86
CA LEU A 309 8.91 -17.03 -11.89
C LEU A 309 10.40 -17.14 -11.46
N LYS A 310 11.17 -16.07 -11.67
CA LYS A 310 12.61 -15.99 -11.37
C LYS A 310 12.97 -15.03 -10.23
N VAL A 311 12.00 -14.37 -9.62
CA VAL A 311 12.24 -13.33 -8.59
C VAL A 311 12.12 -13.96 -7.21
N LEU A 312 13.20 -13.91 -6.43
CA LEU A 312 13.21 -14.29 -5.01
C LEU A 312 13.34 -13.02 -4.15
N PRO A 313 12.68 -12.95 -2.98
CA PRO A 313 11.83 -13.97 -2.34
C PRO A 313 10.34 -13.86 -2.73
N ALA A 314 10.02 -13.44 -3.96
CA ALA A 314 8.63 -13.26 -4.37
C ALA A 314 7.88 -14.59 -4.55
N TRP A 315 6.56 -14.55 -4.35
CA TRP A 315 5.66 -15.58 -4.83
C TRP A 315 5.72 -15.67 -6.35
N SER A 316 5.65 -16.89 -6.87
CA SER A 316 5.67 -17.14 -8.31
C SER A 316 4.36 -17.76 -8.75
N GLY A 317 3.90 -17.42 -9.95
CA GLY A 317 2.65 -17.99 -10.44
C GLY A 317 2.40 -17.78 -11.92
N ILE A 318 1.31 -18.37 -12.37
CA ILE A 318 0.76 -18.21 -13.72
C ILE A 318 -0.71 -17.82 -13.60
N PHE A 319 -1.18 -17.01 -14.54
CA PHE A 319 -2.54 -16.47 -14.57
C PHE A 319 -3.20 -16.77 -15.91
N TYR A 320 -4.44 -17.27 -15.87
CA TYR A 320 -5.33 -17.30 -17.03
C TYR A 320 -6.43 -16.27 -16.77
N ARG A 321 -6.35 -15.12 -17.45
CA ARG A 321 -7.16 -13.94 -17.11
C ARG A 321 -7.45 -13.04 -18.30
N ARG A 322 -8.54 -12.30 -18.21
CA ARG A 322 -8.97 -11.27 -19.17
C ARG A 322 -9.31 -9.98 -18.45
N SER A 323 -9.23 -8.85 -19.15
CA SER A 323 -9.65 -7.57 -18.57
C SER A 323 -11.17 -7.53 -18.43
N LEU A 324 -11.67 -6.96 -17.33
CA LEU A 324 -13.11 -6.69 -17.15
C LEU A 324 -13.67 -5.89 -18.33
N LYS A 325 -12.84 -5.04 -18.97
CA LYS A 325 -13.18 -4.29 -20.18
C LYS A 325 -13.76 -5.17 -21.29
N ASP A 326 -13.24 -6.38 -21.47
CA ASP A 326 -13.66 -7.30 -22.53
C ASP A 326 -15.12 -7.75 -22.36
N PHE A 327 -15.63 -7.72 -21.12
CA PHE A 327 -16.96 -8.15 -20.77
C PHE A 327 -17.97 -7.01 -20.85
N LEU A 328 -17.54 -5.74 -20.85
CA LEU A 328 -18.43 -4.57 -20.83
C LEU A 328 -19.24 -4.35 -22.12
N SER A 329 -18.91 -5.09 -23.18
CA SER A 329 -19.66 -5.10 -24.44
C SER A 329 -20.79 -6.13 -24.46
N GLN A 330 -20.84 -7.03 -23.48
CA GLN A 330 -21.81 -8.12 -23.44
C GLN A 330 -23.16 -7.63 -22.91
N GLU A 331 -24.27 -8.11 -23.45
CA GLU A 331 -25.59 -7.70 -22.95
C GLU A 331 -25.81 -8.13 -21.49
N ASN A 332 -25.33 -9.32 -21.13
CA ASN A 332 -25.38 -9.83 -19.76
C ASN A 332 -23.96 -10.12 -19.26
N HIS A 333 -23.36 -9.11 -18.61
CA HIS A 333 -22.02 -9.21 -18.04
C HIS A 333 -21.91 -10.34 -17.01
N VAL A 334 -22.93 -10.52 -16.16
CA VAL A 334 -22.89 -11.52 -15.08
C VAL A 334 -22.76 -12.93 -15.65
N SER A 335 -23.59 -13.28 -16.62
CA SER A 335 -23.53 -14.59 -17.28
C SER A 335 -22.21 -14.80 -18.03
N ALA A 336 -21.74 -13.77 -18.75
CA ALA A 336 -20.47 -13.87 -19.48
C ALA A 336 -19.27 -14.09 -18.54
N ILE A 337 -19.23 -13.39 -17.39
CA ILE A 337 -18.17 -13.55 -16.39
C ILE A 337 -18.23 -14.94 -15.74
N LYS A 338 -19.42 -15.43 -15.38
CA LYS A 338 -19.60 -16.79 -14.85
C LYS A 338 -19.04 -17.84 -15.79
N LEU A 339 -19.45 -17.80 -17.06
CA LEU A 339 -18.98 -18.73 -18.09
C LEU A 339 -17.46 -18.70 -18.23
N PHE A 340 -16.86 -17.50 -18.20
CA PHE A 340 -15.42 -17.37 -18.26
C PHE A 340 -14.71 -17.92 -17.01
N PHE A 341 -15.28 -17.78 -15.82
CA PHE A 341 -14.72 -18.42 -14.62
C PHE A 341 -14.78 -19.95 -14.71
N GLN A 342 -15.88 -20.52 -15.20
CA GLN A 342 -16.01 -21.96 -15.42
C GLN A 342 -14.98 -22.47 -16.44
N GLU A 343 -14.85 -21.77 -17.58
CA GLU A 343 -13.82 -22.03 -18.58
C GLU A 343 -12.42 -22.00 -17.95
N SER A 344 -12.14 -20.98 -17.13
CA SER A 344 -10.85 -20.82 -16.46
C SER A 344 -10.53 -21.96 -15.51
N ILE A 345 -11.53 -22.44 -14.78
CA ILE A 345 -11.40 -23.60 -13.87
C ILE A 345 -11.06 -24.86 -14.66
N LYS A 346 -11.78 -25.13 -15.77
CA LYS A 346 -11.52 -26.28 -16.65
C LYS A 346 -10.14 -26.22 -17.28
N GLU A 347 -9.71 -25.03 -17.70
CA GLU A 347 -8.38 -24.83 -18.29
C GLU A 347 -7.27 -25.07 -17.26
N LEU A 348 -7.40 -24.55 -16.03
CA LEU A 348 -6.42 -24.86 -14.97
C LEU A 348 -6.43 -26.36 -14.62
N LYS A 349 -7.59 -27.02 -14.62
CA LYS A 349 -7.68 -28.47 -14.40
C LYS A 349 -6.99 -29.27 -15.51
N THR A 350 -7.14 -28.86 -16.75
CA THR A 350 -6.43 -29.45 -17.90
C THR A 350 -4.93 -29.25 -17.77
N VAL A 351 -4.51 -28.03 -17.39
CA VAL A 351 -3.10 -27.70 -17.14
C VAL A 351 -2.52 -28.54 -16.01
N GLN A 352 -3.26 -28.73 -14.92
CA GLN A 352 -2.88 -29.62 -13.82
C GLN A 352 -2.54 -31.01 -14.35
N GLU A 353 -3.47 -31.64 -15.07
CA GLU A 353 -3.37 -33.03 -15.51
C GLU A 353 -2.25 -33.25 -16.52
N GLN A 354 -1.98 -32.26 -17.36
CA GLN A 354 -0.98 -32.35 -18.43
C GLN A 354 0.44 -32.00 -17.98
N TYR A 355 0.59 -31.02 -17.08
CA TYR A 355 1.90 -30.41 -16.81
C TYR A 355 2.42 -30.65 -15.40
N PHE A 356 1.57 -31.07 -14.45
CA PHE A 356 1.94 -31.18 -13.04
C PHE A 356 1.83 -32.63 -12.57
N ASP A 357 2.99 -33.30 -12.51
CA ASP A 357 3.12 -34.65 -11.95
C ASP A 357 3.32 -34.61 -10.42
N PHE A 358 2.30 -34.13 -9.72
CA PHE A 358 2.22 -34.19 -8.26
C PHE A 358 0.74 -34.29 -7.83
N PRO A 359 0.38 -35.07 -6.80
CA PRO A 359 -1.00 -35.17 -6.34
C PRO A 359 -1.44 -33.86 -5.67
N TRP A 360 -2.34 -33.12 -6.32
CA TRP A 360 -2.98 -31.94 -5.72
C TRP A 360 -4.07 -32.44 -4.78
N LYS A 361 -3.74 -32.69 -3.51
CA LYS A 361 -4.78 -32.92 -2.50
C LYS A 361 -5.28 -31.56 -2.05
N GLY A 362 -6.45 -31.18 -2.56
CA GLY A 362 -7.20 -30.08 -1.96
C GLY A 362 -7.45 -30.40 -0.49
N VAL A 363 -7.17 -29.45 0.40
CA VAL A 363 -7.53 -29.60 1.81
C VAL A 363 -9.05 -29.54 1.90
N SER A 364 -9.70 -30.59 2.40
CA SER A 364 -11.13 -30.55 2.72
C SER A 364 -11.33 -29.53 3.84
N ILE A 365 -12.04 -28.45 3.52
CA ILE A 365 -12.39 -27.41 4.49
C ILE A 365 -13.78 -27.76 5.01
N GLU A 366 -13.83 -28.58 6.05
CA GLU A 366 -15.01 -28.59 6.92
C GLU A 366 -15.13 -27.18 7.53
N ALA A 367 -16.34 -26.62 7.52
CA ALA A 367 -16.59 -25.22 7.82
C ALA A 367 -16.01 -24.80 9.17
N ALA A 368 -14.81 -24.23 9.17
CA ALA A 368 -14.33 -23.39 10.24
C ALA A 368 -15.05 -22.05 10.13
N THR A 369 -16.31 -22.01 10.55
CA THR A 369 -16.91 -20.79 11.10
C THR A 369 -16.08 -20.44 12.33
N GLU A 370 -15.21 -19.44 12.20
CA GLU A 370 -14.82 -18.64 13.37
C GLU A 370 -16.13 -18.16 14.02
N PRO A 371 -16.32 -18.36 15.33
CA PRO A 371 -17.51 -17.84 15.99
C PRO A 371 -17.43 -16.32 15.96
N ASP A 372 -18.42 -15.70 15.32
CA ASP A 372 -18.74 -14.29 15.50
C ASP A 372 -18.94 -14.05 17.01
N GLN A 373 -17.97 -13.41 17.65
CA GLN A 373 -18.21 -12.77 18.95
C GLN A 373 -18.96 -11.46 18.69
N GLU A 374 -20.27 -11.58 18.50
CA GLU A 374 -21.20 -10.49 18.85
C GLU A 374 -21.26 -10.40 20.38
N GLU A 375 -20.43 -9.55 20.98
CA GLU A 375 -20.77 -8.88 22.24
C GLU A 375 -20.91 -7.39 21.94
N TYR A 376 -22.12 -6.97 21.58
CA TYR A 376 -22.56 -5.61 21.84
C TYR A 376 -22.91 -5.53 23.33
N PRO A 377 -22.21 -4.73 24.15
CA PRO A 377 -22.73 -4.41 25.47
C PRO A 377 -23.94 -3.48 25.31
N ASP A 378 -25.10 -3.98 25.74
CA ASP A 378 -26.29 -3.19 26.01
C ASP A 378 -25.94 -2.01 26.94
N ILE A 379 -25.75 -0.83 26.38
CA ILE A 379 -25.81 0.41 27.17
C ILE A 379 -27.28 0.77 27.29
N LEU A 380 -27.90 0.22 28.33
CA LEU A 380 -29.17 0.67 28.85
C LEU A 380 -29.06 2.16 29.26
N LEU A 381 -29.77 2.99 28.50
CA LEU A 381 -30.26 4.29 28.94
C LEU A 381 -31.09 4.11 30.23
N SER A 382 -30.55 4.52 31.37
CA SER A 382 -31.35 4.83 32.55
C SER A 382 -30.96 6.20 33.12
N SER A 383 -31.85 7.15 32.88
CA SER A 383 -32.29 8.19 33.82
C SER A 383 -31.23 8.98 34.58
N ILE A 384 -30.91 10.16 34.07
CA ILE A 384 -30.58 11.32 34.90
C ILE A 384 -31.92 11.97 35.29
N GLY A 385 -32.34 11.71 36.52
CA GLY A 385 -33.38 12.43 37.25
C GLY A 385 -32.77 12.82 38.61
N GLY A 386 -32.85 14.11 38.95
CA GLY A 386 -31.99 14.76 39.92
C GLY A 386 -32.22 14.42 41.41
N VAL A 387 -31.22 14.79 42.22
CA VAL A 387 -31.30 15.75 43.34
C VAL A 387 -29.96 16.50 43.37
#